data_AF-A0A3Q0E787-F1
#
_entry.id   AF-A0A3Q0E787-F1
#
_cell.length_a   1.000
_cell.length_b   1.000
_cell.length_c   1.000
_cell.angle_alpha   90.00
_cell.angle_beta   90.00
_cell.angle_gamma   90.00
#
_symmetry.space_group_name_H-M   'P 1'
#
loop_
_entity.id
_entity.type
_entity.pdbx_description
1 polymer ?
#
loop_
_entity_poly.entity_id
_entity_poly.type
_entity_poly.pdbx_seq_one_letter_code
_entity_poly.pdbx_strand_id
1 'polypeptide(L)'
;MAGVDDMAELLLGESKLEQHLKEHPLRQGASPRGHRPQLTEVRKHLTAALDRGNLKSEFLQESNLIMAKLNYVEGDYKEALNIYARVGLDDLPLTAAPPYRLRMLAEAYAVKGSGSAVSWLYGQQGFYP
;
A
#
# COMPACT_ATOMS: atom_id res chain seq x y z
N MET A 1 -24.47 10.51 8.02
CA MET A 1 -23.15 10.91 8.52
C MET A 1 -22.07 9.84 8.39
N ALA A 2 -22.35 8.61 7.93
CA ALA A 2 -21.37 7.52 7.87
C ALA A 2 -20.11 7.78 7.00
N GLY A 3 -20.25 8.51 5.88
CA GLY A 3 -19.11 8.76 4.99
C GLY A 3 -18.00 9.66 5.56
N VAL A 4 -18.27 10.40 6.64
CA VAL A 4 -17.25 11.25 7.30
C VAL A 4 -16.39 10.42 8.25
N ASP A 5 -17.01 9.48 8.98
CA ASP A 5 -16.30 8.53 9.85
C ASP A 5 -15.34 7.65 9.04
N ASP A 6 -15.77 7.14 7.88
CA ASP A 6 -14.93 6.28 7.05
C ASP A 6 -13.73 7.05 6.44
N MET A 7 -13.89 8.35 6.17
CA MET A 7 -12.81 9.22 5.73
C MET A 7 -11.82 9.51 6.88
N ALA A 8 -12.33 9.70 8.10
CA ALA A 8 -11.49 9.88 9.28
C ALA A 8 -10.66 8.62 9.57
N GLU A 9 -11.26 7.43 9.43
CA GLU A 9 -10.58 6.13 9.58
C GLU A 9 -9.45 5.94 8.55
N LEU A 10 -9.69 6.31 7.29
CA LEU A 10 -8.67 6.30 6.22
C LEU A 10 -7.48 7.20 6.58
N LEU A 11 -7.75 8.47 6.92
CA LEU A 11 -6.71 9.45 7.24
C LEU A 11 -5.94 9.09 8.52
N LEU A 12 -6.62 8.51 9.51
CA LEU A 12 -5.99 7.96 10.72
C LEU A 12 -5.06 6.80 10.38
N GLY A 13 -5.51 5.88 9.51
CA GLY A 13 -4.69 4.77 9.01
C GLY A 13 -3.43 5.26 8.29
N GLU A 14 -3.59 6.22 7.38
CA GLU A 14 -2.47 6.85 6.66
C GLU A 14 -1.49 7.54 7.60
N SER A 15 -1.99 8.39 8.50
CA SER A 15 -1.16 9.16 9.44
C SER A 15 -0.33 8.25 10.34
N LYS A 16 -0.96 7.18 10.87
CA LYS A 16 -0.27 6.16 11.68
C LYS A 16 0.80 5.43 10.87
N LEU A 17 0.52 5.09 9.60
CA LEU A 17 1.49 4.44 8.71
C LEU A 17 2.67 5.37 8.40
N GLU A 18 2.41 6.64 8.07
CA GLU A 18 3.47 7.62 7.80
C GLU A 18 4.32 7.91 9.05
N GLN A 19 3.69 8.04 10.22
CA GLN A 19 4.41 8.17 11.48
C GLN A 19 5.30 6.96 11.72
N HIS A 20 4.80 5.75 11.47
CA HIS A 20 5.57 4.53 11.58
C HIS A 20 6.78 4.52 10.64
N LEU A 21 6.59 4.93 9.39
CA LEU A 21 7.66 5.04 8.40
C LEU A 21 8.69 6.13 8.76
N LYS A 22 8.25 7.21 9.40
CA LYS A 22 9.12 8.30 9.87
C LYS A 22 9.96 7.88 11.07
N GLU A 23 9.36 7.18 12.04
CA GLU A 23 10.06 6.63 13.22
C GLU A 23 10.97 5.46 12.83
N HIS A 24 10.58 4.71 11.81
CA HIS A 24 11.28 3.53 11.33
C HIS A 24 11.47 3.60 9.81
N PRO A 25 12.43 4.40 9.31
CA PRO A 25 12.70 4.49 7.88
C PRO A 25 12.96 3.11 7.29
N LEU A 26 12.27 2.81 6.17
CA LEU A 26 12.47 1.61 5.37
C LEU A 26 13.86 1.72 4.72
N ARG A 27 14.87 1.13 5.36
CA ARG A 27 16.17 0.97 4.72
C ARG A 27 16.01 -0.12 3.67
N GLN A 28 16.32 0.19 2.40
CA GLN A 28 16.37 -0.84 1.34
C GLN A 28 17.30 -1.97 1.81
N GLY A 29 16.77 -3.19 1.91
CA GLY A 29 17.50 -4.35 2.42
C GLY A 29 17.35 -4.62 3.93
N ALA A 30 16.54 -3.87 4.67
CA ALA A 30 16.15 -4.27 6.02
C ALA A 30 15.18 -5.47 5.94
N SER A 31 15.44 -6.49 6.75
CA SER A 31 14.57 -7.68 6.90
C SER A 31 13.09 -7.26 7.00
N PRO A 32 12.14 -7.99 6.36
CA PRO A 32 10.72 -7.69 6.45
C PRO A 32 10.38 -7.50 7.92
N ARG A 33 10.01 -6.26 8.28
CA ARG A 33 9.86 -5.86 9.67
C ARG A 33 8.56 -6.48 10.13
N GLY A 34 8.68 -7.67 10.72
CA GLY A 34 7.56 -8.54 11.07
C GLY A 34 6.46 -7.82 11.85
N HIS A 35 5.24 -8.36 11.72
CA HIS A 35 3.99 -8.02 12.40
C HIS A 35 4.16 -7.05 13.57
N ARG A 36 3.99 -5.75 13.28
CA ARG A 36 3.96 -4.73 14.31
C ARG A 36 2.53 -4.41 14.68
N PRO A 37 2.20 -4.30 15.98
CA PRO A 37 0.85 -4.01 16.42
C PRO A 37 0.30 -2.70 15.83
N GLN A 38 1.18 -1.71 15.55
CA GLN A 38 0.79 -0.48 14.88
C GLN A 38 0.23 -0.71 13.45
N LEU A 39 0.83 -1.64 12.70
CA LEU A 39 0.40 -1.97 11.32
C LEU A 39 -0.89 -2.80 11.34
N THR A 40 -1.03 -3.73 12.29
CA THR A 40 -2.28 -4.47 12.49
C THR A 40 -3.46 -3.53 12.76
N GLU A 41 -3.24 -2.48 13.56
CA GLU A 41 -4.27 -1.50 13.87
C GLU A 41 -4.63 -0.65 12.65
N VAL A 42 -3.63 -0.17 11.89
CA VAL A 42 -3.86 0.53 10.62
C VAL A 42 -4.63 -0.33 9.63
N ARG A 43 -4.24 -1.60 9.47
CA ARG A 43 -4.94 -2.56 8.62
C ARG A 43 -6.40 -2.69 9.02
N LYS A 44 -6.70 -2.79 10.32
CA LYS A 44 -8.08 -2.91 10.81
C LYS A 44 -8.93 -1.68 10.46
N HIS A 45 -8.38 -0.48 10.65
CA HIS A 45 -9.05 0.77 10.28
C HIS A 45 -9.32 0.84 8.77
N LEU A 46 -8.31 0.54 7.94
CA LEU A 46 -8.44 0.54 6.48
C LEU A 46 -9.42 -0.52 5.98
N THR A 47 -9.39 -1.74 6.52
CA THR A 47 -10.36 -2.79 6.17
C THR A 47 -11.76 -2.37 6.55
N ALA A 48 -11.97 -1.76 7.72
CA ALA A 48 -13.29 -1.28 8.13
C ALA A 48 -13.82 -0.18 7.18
N ALA A 49 -12.97 0.76 6.77
CA ALA A 49 -13.33 1.81 5.80
C ALA A 49 -13.64 1.24 4.40
N LEU A 50 -12.86 0.25 3.96
CA LEU A 50 -13.06 -0.43 2.67
C LEU A 50 -14.31 -1.34 2.66
N ASP A 51 -14.54 -2.10 3.72
CA ASP A 51 -15.67 -3.03 3.88
C ASP A 51 -17.02 -2.28 3.90
N ARG A 52 -17.04 -1.12 4.56
CA ARG A 52 -18.24 -0.26 4.60
C ARG A 52 -18.56 0.38 3.26
N GLY A 53 -17.57 0.60 2.39
CA GLY A 53 -17.79 1.07 1.02
C GLY A 53 -18.47 2.43 0.87
N ASN A 54 -18.63 3.22 1.93
CA ASN A 54 -19.32 4.53 1.88
C ASN A 54 -18.45 5.66 1.30
N LEU A 55 -17.18 5.36 1.03
CA LEU A 55 -16.22 6.30 0.47
C LEU A 55 -16.42 6.46 -1.05
N LYS A 56 -16.09 7.65 -1.58
CA LYS A 56 -16.06 7.84 -3.04
C LYS A 56 -15.04 6.87 -3.66
N SER A 57 -15.26 6.48 -4.92
CA SER A 57 -14.36 5.59 -5.66
C SER A 57 -12.89 6.01 -5.57
N GLU A 58 -12.61 7.31 -5.57
CA GLU A 58 -11.25 7.86 -5.43
C GLU A 58 -10.62 7.55 -4.07
N PHE A 59 -11.38 7.69 -2.99
CA PHE A 59 -10.92 7.38 -1.63
C PHE A 59 -10.86 5.87 -1.37
N LEU A 60 -11.72 5.08 -2.01
CA LEU A 60 -11.60 3.62 -2.02
C LEU A 60 -10.31 3.19 -2.73
N GLN A 61 -9.96 3.83 -3.84
CA GLN A 61 -8.70 3.58 -4.52
C GLN A 61 -7.51 3.97 -3.63
N GLU A 62 -7.52 5.17 -3.03
CA GLU A 62 -6.48 5.61 -2.08
C GLU A 62 -6.34 4.66 -0.89
N SER A 63 -7.46 4.23 -0.28
CA SER A 63 -7.46 3.24 0.79
C SER A 63 -6.77 1.93 0.39
N ASN A 64 -7.06 1.43 -0.81
CA ASN A 64 -6.43 0.22 -1.33
C ASN A 64 -4.93 0.42 -1.59
N LEU A 65 -4.51 1.60 -2.08
CA LEU A 65 -3.09 1.91 -2.26
C LEU A 65 -2.34 1.96 -0.91
N ILE A 66 -2.94 2.57 0.12
CA ILE A 66 -2.38 2.60 1.48
C ILE A 66 -2.31 1.18 2.05
N MET A 67 -3.34 0.36 1.86
CA MET A 67 -3.37 -1.04 2.26
C MET A 67 -2.28 -1.85 1.56
N ALA A 68 -2.06 -1.65 0.26
CA ALA A 68 -0.98 -2.30 -0.48
C ALA A 68 0.39 -1.87 0.05
N LYS A 69 0.59 -0.58 0.34
CA LYS A 69 1.80 -0.05 0.96
C LYS A 69 2.04 -0.66 2.34
N LEU A 70 1.00 -0.84 3.15
CA LEU A 70 1.09 -1.51 4.44
C LEU A 70 1.54 -2.98 4.31
N ASN A 71 0.92 -3.74 3.41
CA ASN A 71 1.34 -5.12 3.12
C ASN A 71 2.80 -5.19 2.67
N TYR A 72 3.25 -4.22 1.85
CA TYR A 72 4.64 -4.11 1.45
C TYR A 72 5.60 -3.88 2.63
N VAL A 73 5.20 -3.03 3.59
CA VAL A 73 5.98 -2.76 4.82
C VAL A 73 6.07 -4.00 5.72
N GLU A 74 4.99 -4.77 5.81
CA GLU A 74 4.95 -6.01 6.59
C GLU A 74 5.75 -7.17 5.94
N GLY A 75 6.05 -7.05 4.63
CA GLY A 75 6.76 -8.06 3.85
C GLY A 75 5.85 -8.94 2.98
N ASP A 76 4.54 -8.70 2.99
CA ASP A 76 3.55 -9.35 2.13
C ASP A 76 3.50 -8.70 0.74
N TYR A 77 4.60 -8.84 0.00
CA TYR A 77 4.74 -8.29 -1.36
C TYR A 77 3.68 -8.84 -2.33
N LYS A 78 3.27 -10.11 -2.16
CA LYS A 78 2.26 -10.75 -3.02
C LYS A 78 0.91 -10.06 -2.93
N GLU A 79 0.42 -9.81 -1.70
CA GLU A 79 -0.85 -9.11 -1.55
C GLU A 79 -0.76 -7.64 -1.92
N ALA A 80 0.36 -6.98 -1.65
CA ALA A 80 0.58 -5.62 -2.14
C ALA A 80 0.42 -5.53 -3.67
N LEU A 81 1.08 -6.44 -4.42
CA LEU A 81 0.98 -6.51 -5.87
C LEU A 81 -0.44 -6.86 -6.35
N ASN A 82 -1.10 -7.80 -5.68
CA ASN A 82 -2.47 -8.18 -5.99
C ASN A 82 -3.45 -7.00 -5.84
N ILE A 83 -3.30 -6.23 -4.75
CA ILE A 83 -4.10 -5.02 -4.53
C ILE A 83 -3.79 -3.97 -5.61
N TYR A 84 -2.52 -3.72 -5.94
CA TYR A 84 -2.17 -2.80 -7.03
C TYR A 84 -2.74 -3.22 -8.39
N ALA A 85 -2.77 -4.52 -8.68
CA ALA A 85 -3.40 -5.06 -9.88
C ALA A 85 -4.92 -4.85 -9.86
N ARG A 86 -5.58 -5.06 -8.71
CA ARG A 86 -7.03 -4.83 -8.54
C ARG A 86 -7.41 -3.35 -8.64
N VAL A 87 -6.58 -2.46 -8.12
CA VAL A 87 -6.81 -1.00 -8.20
C VAL A 87 -6.62 -0.50 -9.63
N GLY A 88 -5.82 -1.19 -10.45
CA GLY A 88 -5.51 -0.76 -11.81
C GLY A 88 -4.64 0.49 -11.80
N LEU A 89 -3.40 0.38 -11.32
CA LEU A 89 -2.43 1.50 -11.34
C LEU A 89 -2.29 2.17 -12.73
N ASP A 90 -2.48 1.37 -13.78
CA ASP A 90 -2.41 1.79 -15.18
C ASP A 90 -3.68 2.54 -15.66
N ASP A 91 -4.79 2.40 -14.93
CA ASP A 91 -6.11 3.02 -15.23
C ASP A 91 -6.34 4.34 -14.43
N LEU A 92 -5.47 4.63 -13.47
CA LEU A 92 -5.58 5.84 -12.63
C LEU A 92 -5.26 7.10 -13.45
N PRO A 93 -6.16 8.11 -13.45
CA PRO A 93 -5.93 9.34 -14.20
C PRO A 93 -4.73 10.10 -13.60
N LEU A 94 -3.62 10.11 -14.35
CA LEU A 94 -2.42 10.90 -14.04
C LEU A 94 -2.61 12.38 -14.40
N THR A 95 -3.59 12.69 -15.25
CA THR A 95 -3.88 14.04 -15.73
C THR A 95 -4.76 14.79 -14.72
N ALA A 96 -4.33 15.98 -14.31
CA ALA A 96 -4.99 16.81 -13.29
C ALA A 96 -5.07 16.21 -11.86
N ALA A 97 -4.29 15.17 -11.57
CA ALA A 97 -4.17 14.63 -10.22
C ALA A 97 -3.38 15.60 -9.29
N PRO A 98 -3.78 15.73 -8.02
CA PRO A 98 -3.03 16.54 -7.06
C PRO A 98 -1.64 15.94 -6.76
N PRO A 99 -0.65 16.75 -6.36
CA PRO A 99 0.74 16.29 -6.19
C PRO A 99 0.92 15.11 -5.24
N TYR A 100 0.10 15.02 -4.18
CA TYR A 100 0.16 13.91 -3.23
C TYR A 100 -0.24 12.57 -3.88
N ARG A 101 -1.23 12.59 -4.79
CA ARG A 101 -1.70 11.40 -5.52
C ARG A 101 -0.63 10.91 -6.49
N LEU A 102 0.04 11.82 -7.18
CA LEU A 102 1.18 11.50 -8.06
C LEU A 102 2.32 10.84 -7.27
N ARG A 103 2.64 11.33 -6.07
CA ARG A 103 3.62 10.70 -5.19
C ARG A 103 3.20 9.29 -4.79
N MET A 104 1.94 9.09 -4.38
CA MET A 104 1.41 7.79 -4.00
C MET A 104 1.50 6.78 -5.16
N LEU A 105 1.16 7.21 -6.38
CA LEU A 105 1.32 6.41 -7.59
C LEU A 105 2.78 6.08 -7.85
N ALA A 106 3.68 7.06 -7.79
CA ALA A 106 5.11 6.83 -7.98
C ALA A 106 5.68 5.81 -6.97
N GLU A 107 5.26 5.89 -5.70
CA GLU A 107 5.63 4.92 -4.66
C GLU A 107 5.06 3.52 -4.98
N ALA A 108 3.80 3.42 -5.42
CA ALA A 108 3.17 2.17 -5.83
C ALA A 108 3.87 1.53 -7.05
N TYR A 109 4.21 2.32 -8.06
CA TYR A 109 4.99 1.87 -9.22
C TYR A 109 6.40 1.41 -8.82
N ALA A 110 7.07 2.12 -7.91
CA ALA A 110 8.37 1.72 -7.39
C ALA A 110 8.30 0.38 -6.64
N VAL A 111 7.23 0.15 -5.87
CA VAL A 111 6.97 -1.14 -5.21
C VAL A 111 6.70 -2.26 -6.22
N LYS A 112 5.84 -2.02 -7.22
CA LYS A 112 5.54 -2.97 -8.31
C LYS A 112 6.82 -3.36 -9.08
N GLY A 113 7.67 -2.39 -9.37
CA GLY A 113 8.97 -2.60 -10.02
C GLY A 113 9.98 -3.34 -9.13
N SER A 114 10.03 -3.03 -7.84
CA SER A 114 10.95 -3.66 -6.88
C SER A 114 10.61 -5.15 -6.64
N GLY A 115 9.33 -5.50 -6.52
CA GLY A 115 8.89 -6.90 -6.42
C GLY A 115 9.23 -7.72 -7.67
N SER A 116 9.14 -7.09 -8.85
CA SER A 116 9.54 -7.72 -10.11
C SER A 116 11.05 -7.94 -10.18
N ALA A 117 11.88 -6.94 -9.81
CA ALA A 117 13.34 -7.05 -9.84
C ALA A 117 13.89 -8.13 -8.89
N VAL A 118 13.26 -8.33 -7.72
CA VAL A 118 13.60 -9.42 -6.81
C VAL A 118 13.28 -10.78 -7.45
N SER A 119 12.17 -10.89 -8.19
CA SER A 119 11.84 -12.12 -8.94
C SER A 119 12.84 -12.43 -10.06
N TRP A 120 13.42 -11.42 -10.71
CA TRP A 120 14.48 -11.61 -11.71
C TRP A 120 15.81 -12.04 -11.08
N LEU A 121 16.15 -11.52 -9.90
CA LEU A 121 17.37 -11.89 -9.17
C LEU A 121 17.29 -13.30 -8.54
N TYR A 122 16.11 -13.72 -8.07
CA TYR A 122 15.89 -15.09 -7.57
C TYR A 122 15.57 -16.10 -8.69
N GLY A 123 15.18 -15.63 -9.88
CA GLY A 123 14.87 -16.47 -11.05
C GLY A 123 16.08 -16.95 -11.84
N GLN A 124 17.31 -16.53 -11.51
CA GLN A 124 18.55 -17.01 -12.17
C GLN A 124 19.37 -18.02 -11.35
N GLN A 125 18.91 -18.43 -10.16
CA GLN A 125 19.51 -19.54 -9.40
C GLN A 125 18.49 -20.66 -9.18
N GLY A 126 18.22 -21.44 -10.23
CA GLY A 126 17.24 -22.53 -10.18
C GLY A 126 17.55 -23.62 -11.22
N PHE A 127 18.67 -24.30 -10.99
CA PHE A 127 19.04 -25.60 -11.56
C PHE A 127 17.91 -26.63 -11.28
N TYR A 128 17.37 -27.36 -12.27
CA TYR A 128 17.58 -28.81 -12.58
C TYR A 128 16.32 -29.36 -13.32
N PRO A 129 16.37 -30.51 -14.03
CA PRO A 129 17.51 -31.39 -14.31
C PRO A 129 17.93 -31.49 -15.79
#